data_AF-E9HRZ9-F1
#
_entry.id   AF-E9HRZ9-F1
#
_cell.length_a   1.000
_cell.length_b   1.000
_cell.length_c   1.000
_cell.angle_alpha   90.00
_cell.angle_beta   90.00
_cell.angle_gamma   90.00
#
_symmetry.space_group_name_H-M   'P 1'
#
loop_
_entity.id
_entity.type
_entity.pdbx_description
1 polymer ?
#
loop_
_entity_poly.entity_id
_entity_poly.type
_entity_poly.pdbx_seq_one_letter_code
_entity_poly.pdbx_strand_id
1 'polypeptide(L)'
;MTMFWLHVVILSPAVGNALVHILQETALARSLQVNLRHSNVASASLAEVILENKFDVIFIQEPYAKNTYLRPSINDAVTQFISGIGGILTKLSIVAVDSNALNKIWNSKCTNARWTELESVISDNCLQILNQPLDQLPFVPAGTSFLDLTLAGISV
;
A
#
# COMPACT_ATOMS: atom_id res chain seq x y z
N MET A 1 -14.00 -12.05 15.24
CA MET A 1 -12.55 -11.83 15.06
C MET A 1 -12.32 -11.35 13.64
N THR A 2 -12.06 -10.06 13.46
CA THR A 2 -11.93 -9.39 12.16
C THR A 2 -10.45 -9.19 11.86
N MET A 3 -9.92 -9.87 10.84
CA MET A 3 -8.52 -9.74 10.44
C MET A 3 -8.31 -8.49 9.58
N PHE A 4 -7.45 -7.59 10.06
CA PHE A 4 -6.79 -6.53 9.31
C PHE A 4 -5.50 -7.10 8.73
N TRP A 5 -5.19 -6.77 7.48
CA TRP A 5 -3.93 -7.18 6.86
C TRP A 5 -3.16 -5.91 6.55
N LEU A 6 -1.93 -5.85 7.04
CA LEU A 6 -1.07 -4.71 6.84
C LEU A 6 0.27 -5.24 6.40
N HIS A 7 0.61 -5.02 5.14
CA HIS A 7 1.96 -5.20 4.65
C HIS A 7 2.61 -3.83 4.60
N VAL A 8 3.35 -3.47 5.65
CA VAL A 8 4.24 -2.31 5.60
C VAL A 8 5.63 -2.78 5.23
N VAL A 9 6.08 -2.37 4.06
CA VAL A 9 7.48 -2.50 3.67
C VAL A 9 8.23 -1.36 4.35
N ILE A 10 8.82 -1.63 5.52
CA ILE A 10 9.78 -0.72 6.15
C ILE A 10 11.11 -0.94 5.43
N LEU A 11 11.47 -0.01 4.55
CA LEU A 11 12.80 0.00 3.95
C LEU A 11 13.82 0.33 5.06
N SER A 12 14.89 -0.45 5.18
CA SER A 12 15.98 -0.11 6.09
C SER A 12 16.58 1.26 5.72
N PRO A 13 17.23 1.99 6.64
CA PRO A 13 17.84 3.29 6.32
C PRO A 13 18.79 3.25 5.11
N ALA A 14 19.46 2.12 4.91
CA ALA A 14 20.32 1.91 3.74
C ALA A 14 19.52 1.79 2.43
N VAL A 15 18.37 1.10 2.45
CA VAL A 15 17.47 1.02 1.30
C VAL A 15 16.74 2.34 1.09
N GLY A 16 16.39 3.06 2.16
CA GLY A 16 15.85 4.42 2.11
C GLY A 16 16.83 5.40 1.47
N ASN A 17 18.10 5.37 1.83
CA ASN A 17 19.13 6.22 1.22
C ASN A 17 19.39 5.87 -0.25
N ALA A 18 19.37 4.58 -0.61
CA ALA A 18 19.47 4.15 -2.00
C ALA A 18 18.22 4.59 -2.82
N LEU A 19 17.02 4.49 -2.24
CA LEU A 19 15.79 4.98 -2.84
C LEU A 19 15.85 6.49 -3.04
N VAL A 20 16.30 7.26 -2.04
CA VAL A 20 16.45 8.71 -2.12
C VAL A 20 17.44 9.09 -3.22
N HIS A 21 18.55 8.35 -3.37
CA HIS A 21 19.52 8.60 -4.46
C HIS A 21 18.92 8.29 -5.84
N ILE A 22 18.22 7.16 -6.00
CA ILE A 22 17.55 6.77 -7.25
C ILE A 22 16.43 7.77 -7.61
N LEU A 23 15.68 8.24 -6.60
CA LEU A 23 14.62 9.25 -6.74
C LEU A 23 15.18 10.66 -7.02
N GLN A 24 16.42 10.96 -6.60
CA GLN A 24 17.08 12.24 -6.87
C GLN A 24 17.72 12.28 -8.26
N GLU A 25 18.16 11.13 -8.79
CA GLU A 25 18.74 11.02 -10.14
C GLU A 25 17.69 10.88 -11.25
N THR A 26 16.50 10.36 -10.94
CA THR A 26 15.39 10.24 -11.90
C THR A 26 14.35 11.33 -11.65
N ALA A 27 14.05 12.14 -12.67
CA ALA A 27 13.08 13.24 -12.54
C ALA A 27 11.65 12.77 -12.15
N LEU A 28 11.35 11.47 -12.24
CA LEU A 28 10.11 10.81 -11.81
C LEU A 28 10.40 9.31 -11.59
N ALA A 29 10.24 8.77 -10.38
CA ALA A 29 10.23 7.32 -10.19
C ALA A 29 8.88 6.71 -10.54
N ARG A 30 8.92 5.54 -11.17
CA ARG A 30 7.76 4.74 -11.54
C ARG A 30 7.57 3.64 -10.51
N SER A 31 6.44 3.71 -9.80
CA SER A 31 6.06 2.70 -8.81
C SER A 31 4.89 1.83 -9.25
N LEU A 32 4.87 0.58 -8.77
CA LEU A 32 3.74 -0.34 -8.89
C LEU A 32 3.31 -0.84 -7.50
N GLN A 33 2.01 -0.78 -7.20
CA GLN A 33 1.42 -1.47 -6.05
C GLN A 33 0.63 -2.68 -6.53
N VAL A 34 0.85 -3.85 -5.93
CA VAL A 34 0.19 -5.09 -6.33
C VAL A 34 0.03 -6.09 -5.18
N ASN A 35 -1.19 -6.59 -5.00
CA ASN A 35 -1.47 -7.76 -4.17
C ASN A 35 -1.48 -9.03 -5.03
N LEU A 36 -0.60 -10.00 -4.71
CA LEU A 36 -0.43 -11.25 -5.48
C LEU A 36 -1.28 -12.41 -4.96
N ARG A 37 -2.00 -12.24 -3.84
CA ARG A 37 -2.90 -13.24 -3.24
C ARG A 37 -2.30 -14.64 -3.09
N HIS A 38 -1.01 -14.69 -2.75
CA HIS A 38 -0.20 -15.90 -2.67
C HIS A 38 -0.20 -16.75 -3.94
N SER A 39 -0.46 -16.15 -5.10
CA SER A 39 -0.53 -16.86 -6.37
C SER A 39 0.85 -17.02 -6.97
N ASN A 40 1.26 -18.29 -7.16
CA ASN A 40 2.48 -18.63 -7.90
C ASN A 40 2.43 -18.07 -9.33
N VAL A 41 1.28 -18.22 -9.99
CA VAL A 41 1.09 -17.75 -11.38
C VAL A 41 1.20 -16.23 -11.45
N ALA A 42 0.54 -15.49 -10.55
CA ALA A 42 0.62 -14.03 -10.54
C ALA A 42 2.05 -13.54 -10.25
N SER A 43 2.76 -14.24 -9.35
CA SER A 43 4.16 -13.92 -9.02
C SER A 43 5.09 -14.16 -10.21
N ALA A 44 4.88 -15.24 -10.97
CA ALA A 44 5.65 -15.53 -12.17
C ALA A 44 5.39 -14.50 -13.28
N SER A 45 4.13 -14.13 -13.51
CA SER A 45 3.76 -13.10 -14.49
C SER A 45 4.27 -11.70 -14.10
N LEU A 46 4.34 -11.39 -12.80
CA LEU A 46 4.88 -10.10 -12.35
C LEU A 46 6.33 -9.91 -12.83
N ALA A 47 7.15 -10.97 -12.87
CA ALA A 47 8.54 -10.85 -13.32
C ALA A 47 8.65 -10.32 -14.75
N GLU A 48 7.78 -10.78 -15.66
CA GLU A 48 7.70 -10.30 -17.03
C GLU A 48 7.24 -8.84 -17.09
N VAL A 49 6.17 -8.50 -16.35
CA VAL A 49 5.66 -7.12 -16.25
C VAL A 49 6.75 -6.14 -15.79
N ILE A 50 7.60 -6.54 -14.83
CA ILE A 50 8.71 -5.72 -14.33
C ILE A 50 9.73 -5.42 -15.44
N LEU A 51 10.13 -6.45 -16.19
CA LEU A 51 11.10 -6.32 -17.28
C LEU A 51 10.58 -5.41 -18.40
N GLU A 52 9.27 -5.46 -18.66
CA GLU A 52 8.64 -4.66 -19.72
C GLU A 52 8.42 -3.19 -19.34
N ASN A 53 8.12 -2.89 -18.06
CA ASN A 53 7.53 -1.60 -17.68
C ASN A 53 8.45 -0.62 -16.93
N LYS A 54 9.75 -0.95 -16.78
CA LYS A 54 10.77 -0.08 -16.15
C LYS A 54 10.28 0.56 -14.85
N PHE A 55 9.84 -0.26 -13.90
CA PHE A 55 9.51 0.21 -12.55
C PHE A 55 10.77 0.32 -11.70
N ASP A 56 10.84 1.36 -10.88
CA ASP A 56 11.94 1.59 -9.94
C ASP A 56 11.64 0.96 -8.58
N VAL A 57 10.38 1.01 -8.15
CA VAL A 57 9.93 0.53 -6.83
C VAL A 57 8.62 -0.23 -6.97
N ILE A 58 8.50 -1.37 -6.29
CA ILE A 58 7.29 -2.19 -6.32
C ILE A 58 6.88 -2.55 -4.90
N PHE A 59 5.64 -2.21 -4.56
CA PHE A 59 5.00 -2.57 -3.30
C PHE A 59 4.19 -3.85 -3.49
N ILE A 60 4.69 -4.96 -2.93
CA ILE A 60 4.07 -6.28 -3.08
C ILE A 60 3.36 -6.67 -1.77
N GLN A 61 2.08 -7.01 -1.86
CA GLN A 61 1.30 -7.61 -0.77
C GLN A 61 0.94 -9.06 -1.07
N GLU A 62 0.86 -9.90 -0.04
CA GLU A 62 0.59 -11.35 -0.13
C GLU A 62 1.39 -12.07 -1.24
N PRO A 63 2.74 -12.01 -1.25
CA PRO A 63 3.53 -12.73 -2.26
C PRO A 63 3.35 -14.25 -2.17
N TYR A 64 3.71 -14.97 -3.23
CA TYR A 64 3.85 -16.42 -3.18
C TYR A 64 5.15 -16.79 -2.45
N ALA A 65 5.06 -17.61 -1.41
CA ALA A 65 6.20 -18.32 -0.82
C ALA A 65 5.87 -19.79 -0.62
N LYS A 66 6.89 -20.63 -0.83
CA LYS A 66 6.80 -22.09 -0.79
C LYS A 66 6.67 -22.68 0.61
N ASN A 67 6.83 -21.88 1.67
CA ASN A 67 6.78 -22.34 3.06
C ASN A 67 5.50 -21.87 3.76
N THR A 68 5.10 -22.58 4.81
CA THR A 68 3.87 -22.29 5.57
C THR A 68 3.90 -20.85 6.08
N TYR A 69 3.08 -19.99 5.49
CA TYR A 69 2.84 -18.66 6.02
C TYR A 69 2.14 -18.81 7.36
N LEU A 70 2.87 -18.58 8.45
CA LEU A 70 2.24 -18.17 9.70
C LEU A 70 1.66 -16.79 9.43
N ARG A 71 0.37 -16.72 9.12
CA ARG A 71 -0.41 -15.48 9.12
C ARG A 71 -0.54 -15.05 10.58
N PRO A 72 0.28 -14.10 11.09
CA PRO A 72 0.11 -13.66 12.45
C PRO A 72 -1.21 -12.90 12.49
N SER A 73 -2.22 -13.42 13.19
CA SER A 73 -3.41 -12.62 13.45
C SER A 73 -3.01 -11.56 14.46
N ILE A 74 -2.80 -10.33 14.00
CA ILE A 74 -2.56 -9.22 14.90
C ILE A 74 -3.93 -8.76 15.42
N ASN A 75 -4.15 -8.98 16.71
CA ASN A 75 -5.23 -8.28 17.42
C ASN A 75 -4.82 -6.81 17.56
N ASP A 76 -5.75 -5.90 17.29
CA ASP A 76 -5.50 -4.45 17.35
C ASP A 76 -4.42 -3.97 16.37
N ALA A 77 -4.60 -4.33 15.09
CA ALA A 77 -3.69 -4.00 14.00
C ALA A 77 -3.42 -2.50 13.86
N VAL A 78 -4.36 -1.65 14.24
CA VAL A 78 -4.20 -0.19 14.15
C VAL A 78 -3.31 0.34 15.26
N THR A 79 -3.49 -0.08 16.51
CA THR A 79 -2.53 0.30 17.57
C THR A 79 -1.12 -0.21 17.25
N GLN A 80 -0.98 -1.40 16.67
CA GLN A 80 0.32 -1.91 16.23
C GLN A 80 0.87 -1.16 15.00
N PHE A 81 0.01 -0.74 14.06
CA PHE A 81 0.40 0.16 12.97
C PHE A 81 0.98 1.46 13.54
N ILE A 82 0.24 2.11 14.43
CA ILE A 82 0.61 3.42 15.00
C ILE A 82 1.90 3.30 15.82
N SER A 83 1.97 2.33 16.72
CA SER A 83 3.14 2.13 17.59
C SER A 83 4.38 1.65 16.83
N GLY A 84 4.21 0.84 15.77
CA GLY A 84 5.31 0.29 15.00
C GLY A 84 5.82 1.19 13.88
N ILE A 85 4.93 1.90 13.18
CA ILE A 85 5.24 2.61 11.92
C ILE A 85 4.96 4.10 12.02
N GLY A 86 4.06 4.56 12.90
CA GLY A 86 3.74 5.98 13.06
C GLY A 86 4.98 6.84 13.30
N GLY A 87 5.94 6.34 14.10
CA GLY A 87 7.21 7.04 14.33
C GLY A 87 8.17 7.12 13.14
N ILE A 88 7.91 6.38 12.05
CA ILE A 88 8.75 6.31 10.83
C ILE A 88 8.06 7.03 9.66
N LEU A 89 6.77 7.35 9.77
CA LEU A 89 6.06 8.12 8.76
C LEU A 89 6.54 9.56 8.76
N THR A 90 6.91 10.05 7.58
CA THR A 90 7.40 11.42 7.37
C THR A 90 6.69 12.03 6.17
N LYS A 91 6.92 13.32 5.95
CA LYS A 91 6.45 14.04 4.75
C LYS A 91 6.98 13.44 3.43
N LEU A 92 8.04 12.62 3.48
CA LEU A 92 8.64 11.97 2.31
C LEU A 92 8.21 10.50 2.16
N SER A 93 7.26 10.03 2.97
CA SER A 93 6.81 8.65 2.94
C SER A 93 5.79 8.42 1.83
N ILE A 94 5.91 7.29 1.15
CA ILE A 94 4.85 6.69 0.32
C ILE A 94 4.45 5.38 1.00
N VAL A 95 3.16 5.18 1.21
CA VAL A 95 2.62 3.98 1.88
C VAL A 95 1.61 3.30 0.96
N ALA A 96 1.84 2.03 0.68
CA ALA A 96 0.99 1.18 -0.15
C ALA A 96 0.37 0.09 0.72
N VAL A 97 -0.95 0.13 0.90
CA VAL A 97 -1.65 -0.71 1.88
C VAL A 97 -2.78 -1.48 1.20
N ASP A 98 -2.80 -2.79 1.36
CA ASP A 98 -4.05 -3.56 1.22
C ASP A 98 -4.86 -3.34 2.50
N SER A 99 -5.73 -2.34 2.52
CA SER A 99 -6.41 -1.94 3.76
C SER A 99 -7.46 -2.94 4.22
N ASN A 100 -7.96 -3.76 3.28
CA ASN A 100 -9.18 -4.54 3.45
C ASN A 100 -10.35 -3.72 4.05
N ALA A 101 -10.31 -2.40 3.89
CA ALA A 101 -11.27 -1.42 4.37
C ALA A 101 -12.03 -0.83 3.18
N LEU A 102 -13.29 -0.50 3.42
CA LEU A 102 -14.14 0.12 2.42
C LEU A 102 -14.31 1.58 2.81
N ASN A 103 -14.02 2.49 1.87
CA ASN A 103 -14.33 3.90 2.01
C ASN A 103 -14.63 4.57 0.66
N LYS A 104 -15.64 5.44 0.66
CA LYS A 104 -16.04 6.22 -0.53
C LYS A 104 -14.94 7.16 -1.05
N ILE A 105 -14.05 7.65 -0.20
CA ILE A 105 -12.94 8.56 -0.54
C ILE A 105 -11.99 7.91 -1.55
N TRP A 106 -11.77 6.59 -1.49
CA TRP A 106 -11.01 5.84 -2.51
C TRP A 106 -11.91 4.93 -3.36
N ASN A 107 -13.13 5.39 -3.65
CA ASN A 107 -14.05 4.79 -4.63
C ASN A 107 -14.78 3.51 -4.18
N SER A 108 -14.71 3.10 -2.91
CA SER A 108 -15.55 1.99 -2.43
C SER A 108 -17.04 2.34 -2.44
N LYS A 109 -17.89 1.32 -2.60
CA LYS A 109 -19.36 1.47 -2.61
C LYS A 109 -19.94 1.96 -1.27
N CYS A 110 -19.29 1.62 -0.16
CA CYS A 110 -19.70 2.01 1.18
C CYS A 110 -18.47 2.33 2.04
N THR A 111 -18.73 2.88 3.23
CA THR A 111 -17.71 3.05 4.27
C THR A 111 -18.00 2.07 5.39
N ASN A 112 -17.01 1.27 5.80
CA ASN A 112 -17.15 0.34 6.93
C ASN A 112 -16.36 0.82 8.16
N ALA A 113 -16.60 0.22 9.33
CA ALA A 113 -16.00 0.66 10.59
C ALA A 113 -14.46 0.59 10.62
N ARG A 114 -13.85 -0.26 9.79
CA ARG A 114 -12.38 -0.36 9.63
C ARG A 114 -11.76 0.95 9.17
N TRP A 115 -12.52 1.79 8.47
CA TRP A 115 -12.05 3.09 8.04
C TRP A 115 -11.77 4.04 9.21
N THR A 116 -12.64 4.08 10.22
CA THR A 116 -12.56 5.08 11.30
C THR A 116 -11.22 5.03 12.02
N GLU A 117 -10.63 3.84 12.14
CA GLU A 117 -9.33 3.65 12.75
C GLU A 117 -8.16 4.04 11.81
N LEU A 118 -8.31 3.89 10.50
CA LEU A 118 -7.29 4.31 9.52
C LEU A 118 -7.32 5.82 9.27
N GLU A 119 -8.47 6.45 9.45
CA GLU A 119 -8.65 7.90 9.28
C GLU A 119 -7.78 8.70 10.27
N SER A 120 -7.74 8.29 11.54
CA SER A 120 -6.87 8.93 12.54
C SER A 120 -5.39 8.77 12.19
N VAL A 121 -4.99 7.61 11.68
CA VAL A 121 -3.60 7.38 11.22
C VAL A 121 -3.24 8.35 10.10
N ILE A 122 -4.13 8.53 9.12
CA ILE A 122 -3.89 9.45 7.99
C ILE A 122 -3.78 10.89 8.48
N SER A 123 -4.70 11.33 9.36
CA SER A 123 -4.70 12.70 9.87
C SER A 123 -3.47 13.00 10.73
N ASP A 124 -3.15 12.09 11.66
CA ASP A 124 -2.12 12.32 12.68
C ASP A 124 -0.71 12.32 12.08
N ASN A 125 -0.54 11.64 10.93
CA ASN A 125 0.75 11.54 10.23
C ASN A 125 0.84 12.43 8.98
N CYS A 126 -0.09 13.37 8.80
CA CYS A 126 -0.14 14.29 7.65
C CYS A 126 -0.03 13.56 6.30
N LEU A 127 -0.77 12.46 6.14
CA LEU A 127 -0.83 11.70 4.90
C LEU A 127 -2.00 12.19 4.03
N GLN A 128 -1.82 12.12 2.72
CA GLN A 128 -2.87 12.33 1.72
C GLN A 128 -3.11 11.06 0.91
N ILE A 129 -4.33 10.90 0.43
CA ILE A 129 -4.73 9.78 -0.42
C ILE A 129 -4.35 10.10 -1.87
N LEU A 130 -3.65 9.16 -2.51
CA LEU A 130 -3.21 9.28 -3.91
C LEU A 130 -4.09 8.49 -4.89
N ASN A 131 -5.06 7.71 -4.41
CA ASN A 131 -5.99 7.00 -5.28
C ASN A 131 -6.71 8.00 -6.19
N GLN A 132 -6.73 7.69 -7.49
CA GLN A 132 -7.38 8.54 -8.47
C GLN A 132 -8.91 8.54 -8.25
N PRO A 133 -9.58 9.70 -8.36
CA PRO A 133 -11.04 9.78 -8.28
C PRO A 133 -11.75 8.89 -9.31
N LEU A 134 -12.89 8.32 -8.91
CA LEU A 134 -13.66 7.37 -9.71
C LEU A 134 -14.01 7.89 -11.12
N ASP A 135 -14.34 9.17 -11.23
CA ASP A 135 -14.73 9.84 -12.49
C ASP A 135 -13.55 10.06 -13.45
N GLN A 136 -12.32 9.92 -12.96
CA GLN A 136 -11.10 10.00 -13.76
C GLN A 136 -10.55 8.63 -14.14
N LEU A 137 -11.16 7.53 -13.67
CA LEU A 137 -10.78 6.19 -14.08
C LEU A 137 -11.34 5.90 -15.49
N PRO A 138 -10.50 5.43 -16.44
CA PRO A 138 -10.95 5.20 -17.82
C PRO A 138 -11.95 4.04 -17.93
N PHE A 139 -11.89 3.10 -16.98
CA PHE A 139 -12.77 1.94 -16.93
C PHE A 139 -12.78 1.32 -15.53
N VAL A 140 -13.96 0.87 -15.08
CA VAL A 140 -14.13 0.11 -13.83
C VAL A 140 -14.99 -1.12 -14.12
N PRO A 141 -14.46 -2.34 -13.96
CA PRO A 141 -15.24 -3.56 -14.11
C PRO A 141 -16.43 -3.61 -13.14
N ALA A 142 -17.53 -4.22 -13.58
CA ALA A 142 -18.67 -4.48 -12.70
C ALA A 142 -18.26 -5.37 -11.52
N GLY A 143 -18.72 -5.02 -10.31
CA GLY A 143 -18.42 -5.77 -9.10
C GLY A 143 -17.08 -5.43 -8.43
N THR A 144 -16.31 -4.47 -8.98
CA THR A 144 -15.04 -4.01 -8.38
C THR A 144 -15.23 -3.51 -6.95
N SER A 145 -14.29 -3.91 -6.09
CA SER A 145 -14.13 -3.40 -4.72
C SER A 145 -12.77 -2.73 -4.61
N PHE A 146 -12.74 -1.49 -4.13
CA PHE A 146 -11.51 -0.71 -3.98
C PHE A 146 -11.00 -0.85 -2.56
N LEU A 147 -10.06 -1.78 -2.33
CA LEU A 147 -9.52 -2.09 -1.00
C LEU A 147 -8.07 -1.62 -0.84
N ASP A 148 -7.36 -1.48 -1.95
CA ASP A 148 -5.99 -1.00 -1.98
C ASP A 148 -5.93 0.53 -1.89
N LEU A 149 -5.12 1.01 -0.95
CA LEU A 149 -4.94 2.42 -0.66
C LEU A 149 -3.47 2.80 -0.87
N THR A 150 -3.24 3.92 -1.53
CA THR A 150 -1.92 4.55 -1.65
C THR A 150 -1.95 5.91 -0.96
N LEU A 151 -0.98 6.13 -0.08
CA LEU A 151 -0.84 7.35 0.72
C LEU A 151 0.52 7.99 0.45
N ALA A 152 0.59 9.31 0.57
CA ALA A 152 1.85 10.04 0.59
C ALA A 152 1.87 11.08 1.71
N GLY A 153 3.05 11.34 2.27
CA GLY A 153 3.27 12.46 3.17
C GLY A 153 3.02 13.80 2.46
N ILE A 154 2.40 14.73 3.16
CA ILE A 154 2.16 16.08 2.65
C ILE A 154 3.41 16.94 2.90
N SER A 155 4.06 17.39 1.82
CA SER A 155 4.99 18.52 1.87
C SER A 155 4.17 19.81 1.73
N VAL A 156 4.09 20.59 2.80
CA VAL A 156 3.60 21.98 2.75
C VAL A 156 4.70 22.86 2.17
#